data_AF-I4CNS6-F1
#
_entry.id   AF-I4CNS6-F1
#
_cell.length_a   1.000
_cell.length_b   1.000
_cell.length_c   1.000
_cell.angle_alpha   90.00
_cell.angle_beta   90.00
_cell.angle_gamma   90.00
#
_symmetry.space_group_name_H-M   'P 1'
#
loop_
_entity.id
_entity.type
_entity.pdbx_description
1 polymer ?
#
loop_
_entity_poly.entity_id
_entity_poly.type
_entity_poly.pdbx_seq_one_letter_code
_entity_poly.pdbx_strand_id
1 'polypeptide(L)'
;MANAIASQVQALYVGYLGRAADQAGLNFWTNAITAGTSTLESVALGFTLSQEYTSKYEGLSNEELAAAIYENVLGRAADADGLAFWVGELENGVQTPETLLAAMINSLGSVDQQVIDNKVIVANAYTVAAGAEYDVAEGAAIIADVDGTAGSVADALAQIDELTFSVPTTLAALANAQEAVADFLEGVDLDDDADTATTADQVKDLVDASAGAGNPVADFNSSAFSSVDLAATSTAAQQTSAFAAARANAQSDIDAQQAVVDAAQAEVNKLDKTKVANYQNALSTQETAAAAAAAAAIKETGAEAEYNAQNASVETTEVTVDVAGTIGDLATTTLNGLVTVDDTGAVDVLKAAAGVTETTNPGITSLLALINARVAADVAELKADAAVTSATTALAGGAATVDTLVAEKETLVDTQDALIELNELITDVQEGYALNAQLSTLEAAVEDASLVLTDAGYTVNVLDGTTDDATSGNDVFVFNGDAATITGTFSQDDVLFIGEGYKLVVIDNADDLLNKSVGDVNALEVFYNTDTGLVYVESETFAGNAASGADLISITGLPTGAELELNGSFLQLA
;
A
#
# COMPACT_ATOMS: atom_id res chain seq x y z
N MET A 1 -31.38 -14.47 7.95
CA MET A 1 -32.83 -14.65 8.23
C MET A 1 -33.60 -13.34 8.13
N ALA A 2 -33.15 -12.22 8.70
CA ALA A 2 -33.84 -10.92 8.59
C ALA A 2 -34.06 -10.43 7.14
N ASN A 3 -33.07 -10.61 6.25
CA ASN A 3 -33.16 -10.21 4.84
C ASN A 3 -34.23 -10.98 4.04
N ALA A 4 -34.55 -12.22 4.45
CA ALA A 4 -35.58 -13.03 3.81
C ALA A 4 -37.01 -12.61 4.22
N ILE A 5 -37.21 -12.18 5.47
CA ILE A 5 -38.52 -11.68 5.95
C ILE A 5 -38.83 -10.31 5.31
N ALA A 6 -37.83 -9.41 5.26
CA ALA A 6 -37.98 -8.12 4.59
C ALA A 6 -38.38 -8.30 3.13
N SER A 7 -37.71 -9.19 2.39
CA SER A 7 -38.06 -9.49 0.99
C SER A 7 -39.47 -10.08 0.83
N GLN A 8 -39.93 -10.92 1.77
CA GLN A 8 -41.30 -11.45 1.76
C GLN A 8 -42.36 -10.36 2.01
N VAL A 9 -42.09 -9.41 2.91
CA VAL A 9 -42.97 -8.25 3.13
C VAL A 9 -42.93 -7.33 1.91
N GLN A 10 -41.77 -7.10 1.33
CA GLN A 10 -41.60 -6.31 0.11
C GLN A 10 -42.41 -6.88 -1.05
N ALA A 11 -42.44 -8.21 -1.20
CA ALA A 11 -43.27 -8.88 -2.20
C ALA A 11 -44.77 -8.60 -2.02
N LEU A 12 -45.25 -8.37 -0.78
CA LEU A 12 -46.63 -7.94 -0.53
C LEU A 12 -46.89 -6.51 -1.01
N TYR A 13 -45.95 -5.59 -0.78
CA TYR A 13 -46.02 -4.23 -1.32
C TYR A 13 -46.02 -4.23 -2.86
N VAL A 14 -45.10 -4.98 -3.47
CA VAL A 14 -45.04 -5.12 -4.92
C VAL A 14 -46.33 -5.74 -5.46
N GLY A 15 -46.74 -6.91 -4.96
CA GLY A 15 -47.87 -7.65 -5.52
C GLY A 15 -49.24 -7.02 -5.26
N TYR A 16 -49.52 -6.57 -4.02
CA TYR A 16 -50.81 -5.98 -3.70
C TYR A 16 -50.89 -4.50 -4.01
N LEU A 17 -49.81 -3.72 -3.86
CA LEU A 17 -49.89 -2.26 -4.00
C LEU A 17 -49.21 -1.76 -5.28
N GLY A 18 -48.38 -2.57 -5.93
CA GLY A 18 -47.70 -2.20 -7.19
C GLY A 18 -46.62 -1.15 -6.97
N ARG A 19 -45.99 -1.12 -5.79
CA ARG A 19 -44.91 -0.18 -5.44
C ARG A 19 -43.92 -0.78 -4.45
N ALA A 20 -42.75 -0.17 -4.34
CA ALA A 20 -41.82 -0.44 -3.24
C ALA A 20 -42.36 0.06 -1.89
N ALA A 21 -41.97 -0.58 -0.79
CA ALA A 21 -42.32 -0.16 0.56
C ALA A 21 -41.62 1.14 0.95
N ASP A 22 -42.19 1.88 1.90
CA ASP A 22 -41.42 2.87 2.66
C ASP A 22 -40.65 2.18 3.80
N GLN A 23 -39.56 2.79 4.25
CA GLN A 23 -38.67 2.18 5.25
C GLN A 23 -39.37 1.94 6.60
N ALA A 24 -40.30 2.81 7.01
CA ALA A 24 -41.01 2.69 8.28
C ALA A 24 -42.04 1.55 8.26
N GLY A 25 -42.81 1.43 7.18
CA GLY A 25 -43.77 0.36 6.94
C GLY A 25 -43.10 -1.01 6.83
N LEU A 26 -42.01 -1.11 6.08
CA LEU A 26 -41.23 -2.34 5.97
C LEU A 26 -40.69 -2.81 7.33
N ASN A 27 -40.15 -1.88 8.12
CA ASN A 27 -39.65 -2.17 9.47
C ASN A 27 -40.78 -2.59 10.42
N PHE A 28 -41.93 -1.93 10.36
CA PHE A 28 -43.08 -2.27 11.20
C PHE A 28 -43.51 -3.73 11.03
N TRP A 29 -43.72 -4.16 9.78
CA TRP A 29 -44.16 -5.54 9.48
C TRP A 29 -43.07 -6.57 9.74
N THR A 30 -41.83 -6.27 9.35
CA THR A 30 -40.69 -7.17 9.56
C THR A 30 -40.46 -7.41 11.06
N ASN A 31 -40.58 -6.37 11.89
CA ASN A 31 -40.46 -6.49 13.34
C ASN A 31 -41.61 -7.29 13.95
N ALA A 32 -42.84 -7.11 13.48
CA ALA A 32 -43.99 -7.89 13.96
C ALA A 32 -43.85 -9.39 13.66
N ILE A 33 -43.33 -9.74 12.47
CA ILE A 33 -43.06 -11.14 12.11
C ILE A 33 -41.88 -11.70 12.92
N THR A 34 -40.80 -10.93 13.04
CA THR A 34 -39.60 -11.36 13.78
C THR A 34 -39.86 -11.52 15.28
N ALA A 35 -40.73 -10.68 15.85
CA ALA A 35 -41.19 -10.79 17.24
C ALA A 35 -42.23 -11.92 17.46
N GLY A 36 -42.67 -12.60 16.39
CA GLY A 36 -43.67 -13.66 16.46
C GLY A 36 -45.09 -13.17 16.78
N THR A 37 -45.34 -11.86 16.73
CA THR A 37 -46.67 -11.27 16.98
C THR A 37 -47.54 -11.29 15.73
N SER A 38 -46.97 -11.58 14.56
CA SER A 38 -47.69 -11.70 13.28
C SER A 38 -47.07 -12.80 12.41
N THR A 39 -47.88 -13.42 11.57
CA THR A 39 -47.44 -14.29 10.46
C THR A 39 -47.48 -13.52 9.15
N LEU A 40 -46.78 -13.99 8.11
CA LEU A 40 -46.84 -13.37 6.77
C LEU A 40 -48.29 -13.32 6.23
N GLU A 41 -49.10 -14.35 6.50
CA GLU A 41 -50.52 -14.39 6.16
C GLU A 41 -51.33 -13.30 6.87
N SER A 42 -51.08 -13.08 8.17
CA SER A 42 -51.75 -11.99 8.91
C SER A 42 -51.32 -10.60 8.44
N VAL A 43 -50.07 -10.46 7.95
CA VAL A 43 -49.61 -9.21 7.31
C VAL A 43 -50.32 -9.01 5.97
N ALA A 44 -50.42 -10.04 5.12
CA ALA A 44 -51.17 -9.98 3.87
C ALA A 44 -52.64 -9.56 4.09
N LEU A 45 -53.29 -10.10 5.12
CA LEU A 45 -54.63 -9.65 5.54
C LEU A 45 -54.63 -8.17 5.96
N GLY A 46 -53.59 -7.69 6.63
CA GLY A 46 -53.42 -6.28 6.96
C GLY A 46 -53.38 -5.38 5.71
N PHE A 47 -52.73 -5.84 4.63
CA PHE A 47 -52.71 -5.12 3.35
C PHE A 47 -54.10 -5.04 2.74
N THR A 48 -54.85 -6.15 2.68
CA THR A 48 -56.20 -6.17 2.08
C THR A 48 -57.23 -5.34 2.85
N LEU A 49 -56.96 -5.08 4.14
CA LEU A 49 -57.78 -4.22 4.99
C LEU A 49 -57.31 -2.76 5.01
N SER A 50 -56.21 -2.44 4.31
CA SER A 50 -55.67 -1.08 4.27
C SER A 50 -56.53 -0.14 3.43
N GLN A 51 -56.48 1.16 3.76
CA GLN A 51 -57.13 2.19 2.96
C GLN A 51 -56.55 2.24 1.53
N GLU A 52 -55.26 1.95 1.39
CA GLU A 52 -54.57 1.97 0.10
C GLU A 52 -55.07 0.85 -0.82
N TYR A 53 -55.16 -0.38 -0.30
CA TYR A 53 -55.76 -1.51 -1.02
C TYR A 53 -57.21 -1.23 -1.39
N THR A 54 -58.01 -0.73 -0.44
CA THR A 54 -59.40 -0.36 -0.68
C THR A 54 -59.50 0.67 -1.81
N SER A 55 -58.65 1.71 -1.78
CA SER A 55 -58.66 2.76 -2.81
C SER A 55 -58.28 2.24 -4.20
N LYS A 56 -57.50 1.15 -4.27
CA LYS A 56 -57.04 0.53 -5.53
C LYS A 56 -58.02 -0.49 -6.10
N TYR A 57 -58.73 -1.23 -5.24
CA TYR A 57 -59.51 -2.40 -5.65
C TYR A 57 -61.00 -2.36 -5.29
N GLU A 58 -61.48 -1.34 -4.57
CA GLU A 58 -62.91 -1.24 -4.23
C GLU A 58 -63.79 -1.16 -5.48
N GLY A 59 -64.81 -2.01 -5.52
CA GLY A 59 -65.77 -2.06 -6.64
C GLY A 59 -65.29 -2.85 -7.86
N LEU A 60 -64.05 -3.34 -7.87
CA LEU A 60 -63.57 -4.25 -8.93
C LEU A 60 -64.22 -5.63 -8.82
N SER A 61 -64.45 -6.23 -9.99
CA SER A 61 -64.79 -7.65 -10.10
C SER A 61 -63.59 -8.54 -9.74
N ASN A 62 -63.85 -9.82 -9.48
CA ASN A 62 -62.78 -10.80 -9.25
C ASN A 62 -61.82 -10.90 -10.44
N GLU A 63 -62.33 -10.71 -11.67
CA GLU A 63 -61.53 -10.68 -12.89
C GLU A 63 -60.57 -9.49 -12.92
N GLU A 64 -61.07 -8.29 -12.62
CA GLU A 64 -60.26 -7.07 -12.57
C GLU A 64 -59.23 -7.11 -11.41
N LEU A 65 -59.62 -7.64 -10.25
CA LEU A 65 -58.72 -7.82 -9.11
C LEU A 65 -57.58 -8.80 -9.45
N ALA A 66 -57.92 -9.97 -9.99
CA ALA A 66 -56.94 -10.98 -10.35
C ALA A 66 -55.99 -10.47 -11.44
N ALA A 67 -56.51 -9.77 -12.46
CA ALA A 67 -55.70 -9.17 -13.51
C ALA A 67 -54.74 -8.10 -12.95
N ALA A 68 -55.20 -7.22 -12.06
CA ALA A 68 -54.36 -6.17 -11.49
C ALA A 68 -53.23 -6.70 -10.60
N ILE A 69 -53.51 -7.71 -9.75
CA ILE A 69 -52.47 -8.36 -8.94
C ILE A 69 -51.49 -9.11 -9.83
N TYR A 70 -51.97 -9.78 -10.88
CA TYR A 70 -51.11 -10.47 -11.84
C TYR A 70 -50.15 -9.49 -12.54
N GLU A 71 -50.67 -8.34 -13.00
CA GLU A 71 -49.87 -7.29 -13.62
C GLU A 71 -48.79 -6.77 -12.65
N ASN A 72 -49.12 -6.52 -11.39
CA ASN A 72 -48.14 -6.05 -10.41
C ASN A 72 -47.00 -7.07 -10.19
N VAL A 73 -47.34 -8.37 -10.15
CA VAL A 73 -46.37 -9.45 -9.89
C VAL A 73 -45.48 -9.71 -11.10
N LEU A 74 -46.05 -9.67 -12.31
CA LEU A 74 -45.37 -10.15 -13.52
C LEU A 74 -45.04 -9.07 -14.54
N GLY A 75 -45.48 -7.83 -14.33
CA GLY A 75 -45.27 -6.70 -15.26
C GLY A 75 -45.88 -6.92 -16.64
N ARG A 76 -46.86 -7.83 -16.75
CA ARG A 76 -47.53 -8.17 -18.00
C ARG A 76 -48.94 -8.69 -17.74
N ALA A 77 -49.81 -8.52 -18.74
CA ALA A 77 -51.18 -9.00 -18.66
C ALA A 77 -51.24 -10.54 -18.54
N ALA A 78 -52.20 -11.02 -17.74
CA ALA A 78 -52.50 -12.43 -17.63
C ALA A 78 -52.98 -13.01 -18.96
N ASP A 79 -52.54 -14.23 -19.29
CA ASP A 79 -53.15 -14.98 -20.38
C ASP A 79 -54.58 -15.41 -20.01
N ALA A 80 -55.40 -15.70 -21.02
CA ALA A 80 -56.82 -15.97 -20.82
C ALA A 80 -57.08 -17.19 -19.93
N ASP A 81 -56.24 -18.23 -20.02
CA ASP A 81 -56.41 -19.47 -19.24
C ASP A 81 -55.96 -19.26 -17.79
N GLY A 82 -54.83 -18.57 -17.59
CA GLY A 82 -54.33 -18.18 -16.27
C GLY A 82 -55.27 -17.25 -15.53
N LEU A 83 -55.82 -16.23 -16.21
CA LEU A 83 -56.81 -15.33 -15.60
C LEU A 83 -58.08 -16.09 -15.21
N ALA A 84 -58.61 -16.94 -16.10
CA ALA A 84 -59.77 -17.76 -15.81
C ALA A 84 -59.55 -18.70 -14.63
N PHE A 85 -58.34 -19.24 -14.46
CA PHE A 85 -57.97 -20.05 -13.30
C PHE A 85 -58.06 -19.25 -12.00
N TRP A 86 -57.43 -18.08 -11.90
CA TRP A 86 -57.46 -17.26 -10.69
C TRP A 86 -58.84 -16.73 -10.35
N VAL A 87 -59.63 -16.35 -11.36
CA VAL A 87 -61.03 -15.97 -11.18
C VAL A 87 -61.84 -17.14 -10.61
N GLY A 88 -61.65 -18.34 -11.17
CA GLY A 88 -62.30 -19.55 -10.66
C GLY A 88 -61.94 -19.85 -9.21
N GLU A 89 -60.68 -19.68 -8.80
CA GLU A 89 -60.23 -19.87 -7.43
C GLU A 89 -60.90 -18.88 -6.45
N LEU A 90 -61.06 -17.61 -6.86
CA LEU A 90 -61.75 -16.58 -6.09
C LEU A 90 -63.27 -16.81 -6.02
N GLU A 91 -63.91 -17.13 -7.15
CA GLU A 91 -65.35 -17.38 -7.20
C GLU A 91 -65.79 -18.61 -6.41
N ASN A 92 -64.96 -19.65 -6.40
CA ASN A 92 -65.20 -20.87 -5.63
C ASN A 92 -64.78 -20.74 -4.15
N GLY A 93 -64.18 -19.61 -3.75
CA GLY A 93 -63.71 -19.35 -2.40
C GLY A 93 -62.54 -20.23 -1.96
N VAL A 94 -61.78 -20.77 -2.91
CA VAL A 94 -60.56 -21.54 -2.64
C VAL A 94 -59.43 -20.59 -2.25
N GLN A 95 -59.38 -19.43 -2.91
CA GLN A 95 -58.53 -18.30 -2.51
C GLN A 95 -59.40 -17.14 -2.05
N THR A 96 -58.91 -16.38 -1.09
CA THR A 96 -59.45 -15.08 -0.69
C THR A 96 -58.50 -13.98 -1.17
N PRO A 97 -58.93 -12.70 -1.18
CA PRO A 97 -58.05 -11.60 -1.57
C PRO A 97 -56.70 -11.60 -0.83
N GLU A 98 -56.66 -11.98 0.45
CA GLU A 98 -55.46 -12.02 1.27
C GLU A 98 -54.54 -13.24 1.00
N THR A 99 -55.07 -14.34 0.47
CA THR A 99 -54.27 -15.54 0.11
C THR A 99 -53.88 -15.59 -1.37
N LEU A 100 -54.58 -14.82 -2.22
CA LEU A 100 -54.43 -14.85 -3.67
C LEU A 100 -52.98 -14.60 -4.13
N LEU A 101 -52.33 -13.55 -3.61
CA LEU A 101 -50.97 -13.20 -4.03
C LEU A 101 -49.98 -14.32 -3.70
N ALA A 102 -50.05 -14.86 -2.48
CA ALA A 102 -49.18 -15.94 -2.06
C ALA A 102 -49.41 -17.21 -2.89
N ALA A 103 -50.67 -17.54 -3.19
CA ALA A 103 -51.00 -18.66 -4.07
C ALA A 103 -50.48 -18.45 -5.50
N MET A 104 -50.59 -17.22 -6.01
CA MET A 104 -50.07 -16.83 -7.33
C MET A 104 -48.56 -17.01 -7.42
N ILE A 105 -47.80 -16.39 -6.50
CA ILE A 105 -46.34 -16.51 -6.46
C ILE A 105 -45.90 -17.98 -6.35
N ASN A 106 -46.53 -18.77 -5.48
CA ASN A 106 -46.20 -20.18 -5.30
C ASN A 106 -46.49 -21.07 -6.51
N SER A 107 -47.30 -20.60 -7.46
CA SER A 107 -47.64 -21.32 -8.68
C SER A 107 -46.76 -20.98 -9.89
N LEU A 108 -45.88 -19.97 -9.76
CA LEU A 108 -45.09 -19.47 -10.87
C LEU A 108 -44.03 -20.47 -11.34
N GLY A 109 -43.76 -20.46 -12.64
CA GLY A 109 -42.58 -21.11 -13.22
C GLY A 109 -41.32 -20.29 -12.92
N SER A 110 -40.13 -20.89 -13.13
CA SER A 110 -38.85 -20.26 -12.78
C SER A 110 -38.59 -18.91 -13.46
N VAL A 111 -39.13 -18.70 -14.68
CA VAL A 111 -38.99 -17.43 -15.41
C VAL A 111 -39.85 -16.34 -14.78
N ASP A 112 -41.11 -16.66 -14.47
CA ASP A 112 -42.04 -15.71 -13.86
C ASP A 112 -41.68 -15.41 -12.39
N GLN A 113 -41.14 -16.40 -11.66
CA GLN A 113 -40.59 -16.20 -10.33
C GLN A 113 -39.43 -15.19 -10.35
N GLN A 114 -38.59 -15.22 -11.38
CA GLN A 114 -37.49 -14.26 -11.51
C GLN A 114 -38.00 -12.81 -11.64
N VAL A 115 -39.16 -12.58 -12.25
CA VAL A 115 -39.73 -11.22 -12.41
C VAL A 115 -40.04 -10.61 -11.04
N ILE A 116 -40.77 -11.32 -10.20
CA ILE A 116 -41.12 -10.82 -8.86
C ILE A 116 -39.89 -10.72 -7.96
N ASP A 117 -38.93 -11.66 -8.08
CA ASP A 117 -37.67 -11.60 -7.34
C ASP A 117 -36.86 -10.35 -7.74
N ASN A 118 -36.78 -10.05 -9.04
CA ASN A 118 -36.12 -8.85 -9.57
C ASN A 118 -36.81 -7.56 -9.10
N LYS A 119 -38.15 -7.50 -9.19
CA LYS A 119 -38.93 -6.36 -8.67
C LYS A 119 -38.67 -6.16 -7.19
N VAL A 120 -38.59 -7.22 -6.38
CA VAL A 120 -38.30 -7.13 -4.95
C VAL A 120 -36.88 -6.63 -4.68
N ILE A 121 -35.89 -7.05 -5.48
CA ILE A 121 -34.51 -6.54 -5.38
C ILE A 121 -34.49 -5.03 -5.59
N VAL A 122 -35.05 -4.55 -6.71
CA VAL A 122 -35.11 -3.11 -7.03
C VAL A 122 -35.92 -2.34 -5.99
N ALA A 123 -37.06 -2.91 -5.56
CA ALA A 123 -37.90 -2.29 -4.55
C ALA A 123 -37.15 -2.12 -3.22
N ASN A 124 -36.36 -3.11 -2.79
CA ASN A 124 -35.54 -3.00 -1.58
C ASN A 124 -34.45 -1.93 -1.73
N ALA A 125 -33.80 -1.87 -2.89
CA ALA A 125 -32.79 -0.86 -3.18
C ALA A 125 -33.38 0.56 -3.10
N TYR A 126 -34.53 0.78 -3.74
CA TYR A 126 -35.24 2.06 -3.68
C TYR A 126 -35.69 2.41 -2.25
N THR A 127 -36.28 1.46 -1.50
CA THR A 127 -36.71 1.70 -0.12
C THR A 127 -35.56 2.18 0.77
N VAL A 128 -34.36 1.64 0.58
CA VAL A 128 -33.15 2.05 1.31
C VAL A 128 -32.64 3.40 0.83
N ALA A 129 -32.53 3.57 -0.49
CA ALA A 129 -32.01 4.77 -1.13
C ALA A 129 -32.85 6.02 -0.83
N ALA A 130 -34.17 5.90 -0.96
CA ALA A 130 -35.08 7.03 -0.80
C ALA A 130 -35.19 7.51 0.67
N GLY A 131 -35.06 6.61 1.65
CA GLY A 131 -35.00 6.96 3.07
C GLY A 131 -36.15 7.88 3.53
N ALA A 132 -35.80 9.09 3.96
CA ALA A 132 -36.77 10.12 4.40
C ALA A 132 -37.47 10.83 3.24
N GLU A 133 -36.87 10.82 2.06
CA GLU A 133 -37.36 11.44 0.81
C GLU A 133 -38.24 10.48 0.01
N TYR A 134 -38.76 9.42 0.63
CA TYR A 134 -39.59 8.42 -0.01
C TYR A 134 -40.82 9.04 -0.71
N ASP A 135 -40.91 8.83 -2.03
CA ASP A 135 -42.10 9.11 -2.83
C ASP A 135 -42.82 7.82 -3.28
N VAL A 136 -44.17 7.85 -3.19
CA VAL A 136 -45.03 6.70 -3.51
C VAL A 136 -45.11 6.45 -5.02
N ALA A 137 -45.15 7.52 -5.83
CA ALA A 137 -45.28 7.41 -7.28
C ALA A 137 -43.96 6.93 -7.89
N GLU A 138 -42.83 7.41 -7.38
CA GLU A 138 -41.50 7.00 -7.80
C GLU A 138 -41.20 5.55 -7.41
N GLY A 139 -41.59 5.14 -6.20
CA GLY A 139 -41.50 3.73 -5.78
C GLY A 139 -42.37 2.78 -6.61
N ALA A 140 -43.39 3.28 -7.31
CA ALA A 140 -44.16 2.50 -8.28
C ALA A 140 -43.50 2.51 -9.67
N ALA A 141 -43.00 3.66 -10.11
CA ALA A 141 -42.34 3.82 -11.40
C ALA A 141 -41.07 2.96 -11.51
N ILE A 142 -40.24 2.95 -10.46
CA ILE A 142 -38.93 2.28 -10.48
C ILE A 142 -39.01 0.77 -10.65
N ILE A 143 -40.15 0.16 -10.26
CA ILE A 143 -40.38 -1.29 -10.41
C ILE A 143 -41.29 -1.63 -11.59
N ALA A 144 -41.86 -0.65 -12.28
CA ALA A 144 -42.88 -0.88 -13.32
C ALA A 144 -42.29 -1.70 -14.48
N ASP A 145 -41.14 -1.26 -15.00
CA ASP A 145 -40.47 -1.83 -16.17
C ASP A 145 -39.48 -2.97 -15.82
N VAL A 146 -39.38 -3.35 -14.54
CA VAL A 146 -38.54 -4.46 -14.11
C VAL A 146 -39.16 -5.79 -14.53
N ASP A 147 -38.41 -6.56 -15.34
CA ASP A 147 -38.81 -7.85 -15.88
C ASP A 147 -37.86 -8.99 -15.44
N GLY A 148 -37.92 -10.15 -16.11
CA GLY A 148 -37.13 -11.33 -15.78
C GLY A 148 -35.66 -11.27 -16.23
N THR A 149 -35.20 -10.14 -16.78
CA THR A 149 -33.85 -9.96 -17.29
C THR A 149 -32.95 -9.24 -16.29
N ALA A 150 -31.64 -9.46 -16.38
CA ALA A 150 -30.67 -8.70 -15.59
C ALA A 150 -30.55 -7.24 -16.06
N GLY A 151 -30.85 -6.96 -17.33
CA GLY A 151 -30.79 -5.62 -17.91
C GLY A 151 -31.81 -4.68 -17.26
N SER A 152 -33.07 -5.11 -17.13
CA SER A 152 -34.10 -4.27 -16.50
C SER A 152 -33.80 -3.95 -15.03
N VAL A 153 -33.10 -4.85 -14.33
CA VAL A 153 -32.66 -4.60 -12.95
C VAL A 153 -31.53 -3.57 -12.93
N ALA A 154 -30.54 -3.71 -13.82
CA ALA A 154 -29.45 -2.73 -13.92
C ALA A 154 -29.97 -1.33 -14.28
N ASP A 155 -30.88 -1.23 -15.25
CA ASP A 155 -31.50 0.03 -15.66
C ASP A 155 -32.28 0.70 -14.51
N ALA A 156 -33.01 -0.09 -13.71
CA ALA A 156 -33.75 0.43 -12.57
C ALA A 156 -32.83 0.79 -11.39
N LEU A 157 -31.75 0.06 -11.15
CA LEU A 157 -30.76 0.41 -10.13
C LEU A 157 -29.99 1.69 -10.50
N ALA A 158 -29.66 1.89 -11.78
CA ALA A 158 -29.05 3.13 -12.24
C ALA A 158 -29.96 4.35 -12.01
N GLN A 159 -31.26 4.22 -12.25
CA GLN A 159 -32.25 5.25 -11.91
C GLN A 159 -32.33 5.53 -10.39
N ILE A 160 -32.13 4.51 -9.54
CA ILE A 160 -32.07 4.71 -8.08
C ILE A 160 -30.80 5.46 -7.68
N ASP A 161 -29.66 5.15 -8.31
CA ASP A 161 -28.41 5.84 -8.03
C ASP A 161 -28.50 7.34 -8.40
N GLU A 162 -29.12 7.68 -9.53
CA GLU A 162 -29.43 9.08 -9.89
C GLU A 162 -30.31 9.81 -8.85
N LEU A 163 -31.21 9.10 -8.15
CA LEU A 163 -32.09 9.67 -7.12
C LEU A 163 -31.38 9.98 -5.79
N THR A 164 -30.20 9.41 -5.56
CA THR A 164 -29.37 9.65 -4.37
C THR A 164 -28.19 10.58 -4.64
N PHE A 165 -28.01 10.99 -5.88
CA PHE A 165 -26.95 11.89 -6.28
C PHE A 165 -27.14 13.25 -5.60
N SER A 166 -26.14 13.62 -4.80
CA SER A 166 -25.95 15.01 -4.40
C SER A 166 -24.52 15.41 -4.76
N VAL A 167 -24.38 16.60 -5.33
CA VAL A 167 -23.09 17.24 -5.57
C VAL A 167 -22.21 17.21 -4.29
N PRO A 168 -22.71 17.56 -3.08
CA PRO A 168 -21.88 17.49 -1.87
C PRO A 168 -21.36 16.09 -1.53
N THR A 169 -22.19 15.04 -1.61
CA THR A 169 -21.76 13.69 -1.24
C THR A 169 -20.77 13.08 -2.24
N THR A 170 -20.93 13.40 -3.52
CA THR A 170 -20.05 12.89 -4.59
C THR A 170 -18.71 13.62 -4.61
N LEU A 171 -18.70 14.94 -4.39
CA LEU A 171 -17.48 15.70 -4.20
C LEU A 171 -16.69 15.24 -2.96
N ALA A 172 -17.38 14.94 -1.86
CA ALA A 172 -16.71 14.37 -0.67
C ALA A 172 -16.09 12.99 -0.94
N ALA A 173 -16.74 12.15 -1.74
CA ALA A 173 -16.19 10.85 -2.14
C ALA A 173 -14.94 11.01 -3.02
N LEU A 174 -14.95 11.96 -3.97
CA LEU A 174 -13.78 12.28 -4.80
C LEU A 174 -12.61 12.79 -3.97
N ALA A 175 -12.86 13.69 -3.02
CA ALA A 175 -11.84 14.22 -2.13
C ALA A 175 -11.18 13.13 -1.27
N ASN A 176 -11.99 12.26 -0.67
CA ASN A 176 -11.49 11.14 0.12
C ASN A 176 -10.65 10.16 -0.72
N ALA A 177 -11.03 9.93 -1.99
CA ALA A 177 -10.26 9.08 -2.89
C ALA A 177 -8.90 9.71 -3.24
N GLN A 178 -8.85 11.02 -3.44
CA GLN A 178 -7.61 11.77 -3.69
C GLN A 178 -6.70 11.81 -2.45
N GLU A 179 -7.28 12.05 -1.27
CA GLU A 179 -6.56 11.99 0.02
C GLU A 179 -5.97 10.60 0.24
N ALA A 180 -6.70 9.52 -0.07
CA ALA A 180 -6.18 8.17 0.03
C ALA A 180 -4.97 7.89 -0.89
N VAL A 181 -4.91 8.53 -2.07
CA VAL A 181 -3.71 8.48 -2.93
C VAL A 181 -2.56 9.22 -2.25
N ALA A 182 -2.80 10.43 -1.74
CA ALA A 182 -1.77 11.23 -1.06
C ALA A 182 -1.19 10.53 0.18
N ASP A 183 -2.07 10.01 1.05
CA ASP A 183 -1.69 9.23 2.25
C ASP A 183 -0.86 7.99 1.90
N PHE A 184 -1.24 7.29 0.83
CA PHE A 184 -0.48 6.15 0.35
C PHE A 184 0.92 6.58 -0.09
N LEU A 185 1.03 7.64 -0.88
CA LEU A 185 2.31 8.15 -1.36
C LEU A 185 3.22 8.64 -0.23
N GLU A 186 2.67 9.32 0.78
CA GLU A 186 3.42 9.72 1.99
C GLU A 186 3.89 8.50 2.81
N GLY A 187 3.09 7.43 2.85
CA GLY A 187 3.40 6.23 3.63
C GLY A 187 4.44 5.28 3.02
N VAL A 188 4.75 5.40 1.72
CA VAL A 188 5.62 4.46 1.01
C VAL A 188 7.11 4.83 1.07
N ASP A 189 7.46 6.13 1.24
CA ASP A 189 8.82 6.67 1.45
C ASP A 189 9.95 5.89 0.73
N LEU A 190 9.95 5.94 -0.62
CA LEU A 190 10.95 5.28 -1.47
C LEU A 190 12.28 6.05 -1.58
N ASP A 191 12.30 7.32 -1.19
CA ASP A 191 13.46 8.21 -1.27
C ASP A 191 14.34 8.19 0.00
N ASP A 192 13.87 7.56 1.10
CA ASP A 192 14.56 7.53 2.41
C ASP A 192 14.98 8.94 2.86
N ASP A 193 14.19 9.95 2.43
CA ASP A 193 14.32 11.32 2.85
C ASP A 193 13.02 11.78 3.48
N ALA A 194 13.12 12.33 4.70
CA ALA A 194 11.95 12.77 5.44
C ALA A 194 11.40 14.11 4.93
N ASP A 195 11.96 14.66 3.84
CA ASP A 195 11.73 16.04 3.39
C ASP A 195 10.91 16.10 2.09
N THR A 196 10.80 15.02 1.32
CA THR A 196 9.99 14.94 0.10
C THR A 196 9.15 13.67 0.05
N ALA A 197 7.88 13.81 -0.33
CA ALA A 197 6.98 12.67 -0.48
C ALA A 197 7.26 11.93 -1.79
N THR A 198 7.16 10.61 -1.75
CA THR A 198 7.23 9.75 -2.93
C THR A 198 6.14 10.12 -3.94
N THR A 199 6.49 10.19 -5.22
CA THR A 199 5.56 10.47 -6.31
C THR A 199 4.93 9.21 -6.88
N ALA A 200 3.75 9.36 -7.49
CA ALA A 200 3.08 8.28 -8.21
C ALA A 200 3.95 7.70 -9.33
N ASP A 201 4.79 8.53 -9.96
CA ASP A 201 5.74 8.09 -11.00
C ASP A 201 6.86 7.24 -10.41
N GLN A 202 7.43 7.60 -9.25
CA GLN A 202 8.42 6.76 -8.57
C GLN A 202 7.86 5.37 -8.23
N VAL A 203 6.60 5.27 -7.79
CA VAL A 203 5.93 3.97 -7.55
C VAL A 203 5.68 3.23 -8.87
N LYS A 204 5.35 3.94 -9.95
CA LYS A 204 5.19 3.35 -11.29
C LYS A 204 6.51 2.80 -11.84
N ASP A 205 7.60 3.50 -11.59
CA ASP A 205 8.92 3.12 -12.04
C ASP A 205 9.38 1.81 -11.41
N LEU A 206 8.99 1.46 -10.17
CA LEU A 206 9.36 0.19 -9.49
C LEU A 206 9.13 -1.08 -10.34
N VAL A 207 8.16 -1.05 -11.25
CA VAL A 207 7.85 -2.17 -12.15
C VAL A 207 8.23 -1.93 -13.62
N ASP A 208 8.79 -0.77 -13.94
CA ASP A 208 9.27 -0.43 -15.27
C ASP A 208 10.73 -0.87 -15.48
N ALA A 209 10.90 -1.94 -16.26
CA ALA A 209 12.21 -2.43 -16.68
C ALA A 209 13.04 -1.40 -17.46
N SER A 210 12.43 -0.33 -17.97
CA SER A 210 13.11 0.75 -18.69
C SER A 210 13.83 1.75 -17.79
N ALA A 211 13.53 1.75 -16.48
CA ALA A 211 14.09 2.67 -15.49
C ALA A 211 15.59 2.46 -15.22
N GLY A 212 16.16 1.30 -15.59
CA GLY A 212 17.61 1.02 -15.50
C GLY A 212 18.06 0.44 -14.15
N ALA A 213 19.35 0.57 -13.84
CA ALA A 213 19.97 -0.07 -12.66
C ALA A 213 19.48 0.55 -11.34
N GLY A 214 19.23 -0.29 -10.33
CA GLY A 214 18.62 0.11 -9.06
C GLY A 214 17.09 0.01 -9.06
N ASN A 215 16.50 -0.46 -10.17
CA ASN A 215 15.09 -0.80 -10.26
C ASN A 215 14.90 -2.31 -10.03
N PRO A 216 13.98 -2.75 -9.15
CA PRO A 216 13.82 -4.17 -8.83
C PRO A 216 13.56 -5.06 -10.06
N VAL A 217 12.67 -4.64 -10.96
CA VAL A 217 12.33 -5.44 -12.15
C VAL A 217 13.49 -5.47 -13.15
N ALA A 218 14.17 -4.35 -13.38
CA ALA A 218 15.33 -4.30 -14.26
C ALA A 218 16.51 -5.14 -13.73
N ASP A 219 16.76 -5.07 -12.42
CA ASP A 219 17.80 -5.83 -11.74
C ASP A 219 17.48 -7.33 -11.77
N PHE A 220 16.21 -7.72 -11.55
CA PHE A 220 15.78 -9.12 -11.72
C PHE A 220 15.99 -9.62 -13.15
N ASN A 221 15.54 -8.86 -14.15
CA ASN A 221 15.66 -9.25 -15.57
C ASN A 221 17.12 -9.36 -16.03
N SER A 222 18.01 -8.53 -15.47
CA SER A 222 19.44 -8.55 -15.80
C SER A 222 20.24 -9.57 -14.97
N SER A 223 19.64 -10.20 -13.96
CA SER A 223 20.29 -11.23 -13.15
C SER A 223 20.71 -12.44 -13.98
N ALA A 224 21.79 -13.11 -13.56
CA ALA A 224 22.30 -14.31 -14.23
C ALA A 224 21.31 -15.49 -14.21
N PHE A 225 20.31 -15.45 -13.33
CA PHE A 225 19.34 -16.53 -13.14
C PHE A 225 18.03 -16.30 -13.90
N SER A 226 17.76 -15.07 -14.34
CA SER A 226 16.55 -14.78 -15.11
C SER A 226 16.56 -15.51 -16.44
N SER A 227 15.40 -16.08 -16.77
CA SER A 227 15.14 -16.74 -18.06
C SER A 227 13.80 -16.32 -18.68
N VAL A 228 13.05 -15.48 -17.95
CA VAL A 228 11.75 -14.95 -18.35
C VAL A 228 11.70 -13.52 -17.83
N ASP A 229 11.66 -12.57 -18.76
CA ASP A 229 11.61 -11.16 -18.41
C ASP A 229 10.24 -10.77 -17.86
N LEU A 230 10.26 -9.95 -16.82
CA LEU A 230 9.12 -9.26 -16.27
C LEU A 230 8.98 -7.86 -16.86
N ALA A 231 7.75 -7.37 -16.92
CA ALA A 231 7.40 -6.03 -17.37
C ALA A 231 6.28 -5.47 -16.49
N ALA A 232 6.03 -4.16 -16.52
CA ALA A 232 4.96 -3.53 -15.75
C ALA A 232 3.59 -4.23 -15.89
N THR A 233 3.30 -4.80 -17.07
CA THR A 233 2.04 -5.51 -17.37
C THR A 233 2.05 -7.01 -17.01
N SER A 234 3.09 -7.52 -16.38
CA SER A 234 3.21 -8.94 -16.05
C SER A 234 2.20 -9.36 -14.98
N THR A 235 1.36 -10.32 -15.32
CA THR A 235 0.37 -10.92 -14.41
C THR A 235 1.05 -11.68 -13.26
N ALA A 236 0.34 -11.85 -12.15
CA ALA A 236 0.81 -12.66 -11.01
C ALA A 236 1.24 -14.09 -11.42
N ALA A 237 0.59 -14.68 -12.43
CA ALA A 237 0.98 -15.98 -12.97
C ALA A 237 2.31 -15.95 -13.72
N GLN A 238 2.58 -14.89 -14.49
CA GLN A 238 3.86 -14.68 -15.16
C GLN A 238 4.97 -14.44 -14.14
N GLN A 239 4.73 -13.59 -13.13
CA GLN A 239 5.65 -13.35 -12.01
C GLN A 239 6.03 -14.65 -11.29
N THR A 240 5.01 -15.43 -10.87
CA THR A 240 5.22 -16.72 -10.20
C THR A 240 6.08 -17.67 -11.05
N SER A 241 5.82 -17.70 -12.36
CA SER A 241 6.58 -18.54 -13.29
C SER A 241 8.02 -18.08 -13.44
N ALA A 242 8.27 -16.78 -13.55
CA ALA A 242 9.61 -16.20 -13.66
C ALA A 242 10.43 -16.45 -12.38
N PHE A 243 9.86 -16.21 -11.20
CA PHE A 243 10.54 -16.44 -9.92
C PHE A 243 10.84 -17.93 -9.68
N ALA A 244 9.91 -18.81 -10.05
CA ALA A 244 10.14 -20.25 -9.96
C ALA A 244 11.27 -20.71 -10.89
N ALA A 245 11.32 -20.17 -12.12
CA ALA A 245 12.38 -20.47 -13.08
C ALA A 245 13.74 -19.95 -12.59
N ALA A 246 13.82 -18.71 -12.10
CA ALA A 246 15.06 -18.14 -11.58
C ALA A 246 15.60 -18.93 -10.38
N ARG A 247 14.75 -19.29 -9.41
CA ARG A 247 15.14 -20.16 -8.29
C ARG A 247 15.61 -21.54 -8.73
N ALA A 248 14.95 -22.12 -9.74
CA ALA A 248 15.35 -23.42 -10.28
C ALA A 248 16.73 -23.35 -10.97
N ASN A 249 17.01 -22.25 -11.68
CA ASN A 249 18.32 -22.01 -12.30
C ASN A 249 19.41 -21.87 -11.23
N ALA A 250 19.20 -21.01 -10.23
CA ALA A 250 20.14 -20.85 -9.11
C ALA A 250 20.37 -22.16 -8.36
N GLN A 251 19.32 -22.94 -8.09
CA GLN A 251 19.46 -24.25 -7.45
C GLN A 251 20.22 -25.25 -8.34
N SER A 252 20.03 -25.20 -9.66
CA SER A 252 20.78 -26.04 -10.60
C SER A 252 22.28 -25.72 -10.55
N ASP A 253 22.65 -24.45 -10.41
CA ASP A 253 24.05 -24.03 -10.29
C ASP A 253 24.66 -24.49 -8.95
N ILE A 254 23.90 -24.39 -7.85
CA ILE A 254 24.30 -24.95 -6.55
C ILE A 254 24.52 -26.46 -6.64
N ASP A 255 23.59 -27.20 -7.25
CA ASP A 255 23.69 -28.65 -7.39
C ASP A 255 24.91 -29.04 -8.26
N ALA A 256 25.17 -28.27 -9.32
CA ALA A 256 26.35 -28.46 -10.17
C ALA A 256 27.65 -28.22 -9.40
N GLN A 257 27.74 -27.12 -8.65
CA GLN A 257 28.93 -26.80 -7.85
C GLN A 257 29.12 -27.78 -6.68
N GLN A 258 28.04 -28.24 -6.05
CA GLN A 258 28.09 -29.29 -5.04
C GLN A 258 28.65 -30.60 -5.60
N ALA A 259 28.30 -30.96 -6.85
CA ALA A 259 28.89 -32.13 -7.50
C ALA A 259 30.41 -31.97 -7.74
N VAL A 260 30.88 -30.75 -8.02
CA VAL A 260 32.32 -30.43 -8.12
C VAL A 260 33.00 -30.60 -6.76
N VAL A 261 32.40 -30.07 -5.69
CA VAL A 261 32.88 -30.25 -4.30
C VAL A 261 32.95 -31.73 -3.94
N ASP A 262 31.94 -32.52 -4.26
CA ASP A 262 31.89 -33.95 -3.97
C ASP A 262 33.00 -34.71 -4.72
N ALA A 263 33.27 -34.33 -5.98
CA ALA A 263 34.37 -34.90 -6.76
C ALA A 263 35.74 -34.55 -6.16
N ALA A 264 35.97 -33.29 -5.78
CA ALA A 264 37.20 -32.87 -5.10
C ALA A 264 37.37 -33.58 -3.74
N GLN A 265 36.28 -33.74 -3.00
CA GLN A 265 36.27 -34.43 -1.71
C GLN A 265 36.61 -35.93 -1.87
N ALA A 266 36.18 -36.56 -2.96
CA ALA A 266 36.53 -37.93 -3.29
C ALA A 266 38.04 -38.10 -3.57
N GLU A 267 38.70 -37.11 -4.18
CA GLU A 267 40.16 -37.12 -4.36
C GLU A 267 40.89 -36.97 -3.01
N VAL A 268 40.45 -36.04 -2.15
CA VAL A 268 41.01 -35.89 -0.79
C VAL A 268 40.85 -37.18 0.03
N ASN A 269 39.75 -37.90 -0.12
CA ASN A 269 39.50 -39.17 0.57
C ASN A 269 40.50 -40.29 0.22
N LYS A 270 41.26 -40.16 -0.87
CA LYS A 270 42.35 -41.08 -1.23
C LYS A 270 43.65 -40.81 -0.45
N LEU A 271 43.75 -39.65 0.20
CA LEU A 271 44.90 -39.25 1.01
C LEU A 271 44.84 -39.82 2.44
N ASP A 272 45.96 -39.72 3.15
CA ASP A 272 46.04 -40.08 4.57
C ASP A 272 45.25 -39.08 5.42
N LYS A 273 44.14 -39.53 6.02
CA LYS A 273 43.20 -38.71 6.79
C LYS A 273 43.86 -37.96 7.95
N THR A 274 44.81 -38.58 8.66
CA THR A 274 45.48 -37.94 9.80
C THR A 274 46.36 -36.80 9.32
N LYS A 275 47.04 -37.00 8.19
CA LYS A 275 47.89 -35.95 7.62
C LYS A 275 47.07 -34.80 7.03
N VAL A 276 45.93 -35.11 6.39
CA VAL A 276 44.99 -34.09 5.88
C VAL A 276 44.47 -33.23 7.03
N ALA A 277 44.02 -33.85 8.13
CA ALA A 277 43.56 -33.13 9.31
C ALA A 277 44.67 -32.24 9.92
N ASN A 278 45.92 -32.73 9.98
CA ASN A 278 47.05 -31.92 10.45
C ASN A 278 47.33 -30.71 9.53
N TYR A 279 47.21 -30.89 8.22
CA TYR A 279 47.39 -29.82 7.24
C TYR A 279 46.29 -28.75 7.36
N GLN A 280 45.02 -29.16 7.44
CA GLN A 280 43.90 -28.24 7.64
C GLN A 280 43.99 -27.48 8.98
N ASN A 281 44.38 -28.15 10.07
CA ASN A 281 44.61 -27.49 11.36
C ASN A 281 45.77 -26.49 11.30
N ALA A 282 46.84 -26.81 10.56
CA ALA A 282 47.96 -25.90 10.37
C ALA A 282 47.55 -24.65 9.58
N LEU A 283 46.76 -24.80 8.51
CA LEU A 283 46.20 -23.68 7.74
C LEU A 283 45.30 -22.78 8.60
N SER A 284 44.38 -23.36 9.36
CA SER A 284 43.51 -22.59 10.27
C SER A 284 44.29 -21.84 11.35
N THR A 285 45.37 -22.45 11.86
CA THR A 285 46.28 -21.79 12.82
C THR A 285 47.05 -20.64 12.15
N GLN A 286 47.50 -20.81 10.91
CA GLN A 286 48.19 -19.79 10.13
C GLN A 286 47.29 -18.58 9.89
N GLU A 287 46.05 -18.81 9.45
CA GLU A 287 45.07 -17.75 9.24
C GLU A 287 44.79 -16.95 10.52
N THR A 288 44.57 -17.65 11.65
CA THR A 288 44.34 -17.00 12.95
C THR A 288 45.55 -16.17 13.40
N ALA A 289 46.77 -16.68 13.17
CA ALA A 289 48.00 -16.01 13.54
C ALA A 289 48.25 -14.77 12.67
N ALA A 290 48.01 -14.85 11.35
CA ALA A 290 48.11 -13.73 10.42
C ALA A 290 47.11 -12.62 10.77
N ALA A 291 45.86 -12.97 11.09
CA ALA A 291 44.86 -11.99 11.54
C ALA A 291 45.27 -11.31 12.85
N ALA A 292 45.82 -12.06 13.81
CA ALA A 292 46.32 -11.51 15.07
C ALA A 292 47.53 -10.58 14.86
N ALA A 293 48.44 -10.94 13.95
CA ALA A 293 49.56 -10.09 13.55
C ALA A 293 49.06 -8.78 12.93
N ALA A 294 48.17 -8.85 11.94
CA ALA A 294 47.57 -7.67 11.31
C ALA A 294 46.89 -6.74 12.33
N ALA A 295 46.08 -7.30 13.24
CA ALA A 295 45.45 -6.53 14.31
C ALA A 295 46.46 -5.88 15.27
N ALA A 296 47.58 -6.55 15.54
CA ALA A 296 48.65 -6.00 16.38
C ALA A 296 49.40 -4.84 15.69
N ALA A 297 49.63 -4.91 14.37
CA ALA A 297 50.23 -3.81 13.61
C ALA A 297 49.38 -2.54 13.64
N ILE A 298 48.06 -2.68 13.49
CA ILE A 298 47.14 -1.53 13.55
C ILE A 298 47.23 -0.86 14.93
N LYS A 299 47.27 -1.65 16.02
CA LYS A 299 47.39 -1.14 17.38
C LYS A 299 48.73 -0.48 17.65
N GLU A 300 49.82 -1.06 17.15
CA GLU A 300 51.17 -0.47 17.24
C GLU A 300 51.22 0.87 16.50
N THR A 301 50.73 0.93 15.25
CA THR A 301 50.68 2.17 14.45
C THR A 301 49.92 3.28 15.19
N GLY A 302 48.77 2.94 15.81
CA GLY A 302 48.01 3.89 16.62
C GLY A 302 48.79 4.39 17.86
N ALA A 303 49.51 3.49 18.54
CA ALA A 303 50.30 3.83 19.71
C ALA A 303 51.57 4.62 19.38
N GLU A 304 52.21 4.37 18.24
CA GLU A 304 53.31 5.18 17.73
C GLU A 304 52.86 6.61 17.45
N ALA A 305 51.70 6.77 16.79
CA ALA A 305 51.13 8.09 16.54
C ALA A 305 50.84 8.85 17.84
N GLU A 306 50.28 8.16 18.84
CA GLU A 306 49.98 8.73 20.16
C GLU A 306 51.25 9.09 20.95
N TYR A 307 52.28 8.23 20.92
CA TYR A 307 53.57 8.49 21.53
C TYR A 307 54.31 9.66 20.87
N ASN A 308 54.29 9.74 19.54
CA ASN A 308 54.92 10.81 18.76
C ASN A 308 54.20 12.16 18.95
N ALA A 309 52.88 12.15 19.12
CA ALA A 309 52.12 13.35 19.48
C ALA A 309 52.50 13.89 20.87
N GLN A 310 52.85 13.01 21.81
CA GLN A 310 53.28 13.37 23.17
C GLN A 310 54.76 13.76 23.27
N ASN A 311 55.60 13.23 22.37
CA ASN A 311 57.04 13.41 22.38
C ASN A 311 57.52 13.93 21.02
N ALA A 312 57.64 15.25 20.86
CA ALA A 312 58.04 15.84 19.59
C ALA A 312 59.42 15.34 19.10
N SER A 313 59.44 14.74 17.91
CA SER A 313 60.61 14.30 17.12
C SER A 313 61.39 13.06 17.59
N VAL A 314 60.72 11.89 17.68
CA VAL A 314 61.40 10.58 17.70
C VAL A 314 61.00 9.79 16.45
N GLU A 315 61.97 9.45 15.61
CA GLU A 315 61.79 8.51 14.49
C GLU A 315 61.99 7.09 15.04
N THR A 316 60.95 6.26 15.06
CA THR A 316 61.03 4.84 15.41
C THR A 316 61.46 4.05 14.18
N THR A 317 62.47 3.19 14.32
CA THR A 317 62.89 2.26 13.27
C THR A 317 62.18 0.93 13.49
N GLU A 318 61.63 0.34 12.42
CA GLU A 318 60.98 -0.97 12.42
C GLU A 318 61.88 -2.05 13.04
N VAL A 319 61.35 -2.80 14.01
CA VAL A 319 62.06 -3.91 14.67
C VAL A 319 61.83 -5.18 13.84
N THR A 320 62.90 -5.73 13.27
CA THR A 320 62.84 -6.98 12.52
C THR A 320 63.30 -8.16 13.39
N VAL A 321 62.59 -9.28 13.28
CA VAL A 321 62.85 -10.53 14.03
C VAL A 321 63.26 -11.63 13.05
N ASP A 322 64.39 -12.30 13.30
CA ASP A 322 64.81 -13.48 12.53
C ASP A 322 64.39 -14.75 13.29
N VAL A 323 63.57 -15.60 12.67
CA VAL A 323 63.06 -16.83 13.29
C VAL A 323 63.36 -18.04 12.40
N ALA A 324 64.64 -18.28 12.13
CA ALA A 324 65.11 -19.51 11.50
C ALA A 324 65.09 -20.71 12.49
N GLY A 325 63.91 -21.13 12.96
CA GLY A 325 63.68 -22.47 13.53
C GLY A 325 64.11 -22.73 14.99
N THR A 326 64.74 -21.78 15.67
CA THR A 326 64.91 -21.77 17.14
C THR A 326 64.40 -20.44 17.69
N ILE A 327 63.83 -20.44 18.89
CA ILE A 327 63.40 -19.19 19.52
C ILE A 327 64.65 -18.34 19.76
N GLY A 328 64.62 -17.09 19.28
CA GLY A 328 65.57 -16.04 19.66
C GLY A 328 66.63 -15.76 18.60
N ASP A 329 66.41 -14.69 17.83
CA ASP A 329 67.23 -13.49 17.99
C ASP A 329 66.43 -12.31 17.43
N LEU A 330 66.05 -11.36 18.30
CA LEU A 330 65.72 -10.02 17.81
C LEU A 330 66.97 -9.49 17.10
N ALA A 331 66.89 -9.16 15.82
CA ALA A 331 68.05 -8.57 15.14
C ALA A 331 68.51 -7.36 15.97
N THR A 332 69.81 -7.31 16.31
CA THR A 332 70.43 -6.43 17.32
C THR A 332 70.42 -4.94 17.00
N THR A 333 69.34 -4.45 16.38
CA THR A 333 69.12 -3.08 15.99
C THR A 333 68.64 -2.29 17.20
N THR A 334 69.56 -1.54 17.81
CA THR A 334 69.25 -0.59 18.86
C THR A 334 68.28 0.47 18.33
N LEU A 335 67.05 0.54 18.85
CA LEU A 335 66.13 1.67 18.65
C LEU A 335 66.73 2.92 19.31
N ASN A 336 67.65 3.60 18.62
CA ASN A 336 68.21 4.92 18.94
C ASN A 336 68.44 5.21 20.46
N GLY A 337 68.87 4.20 21.23
CA GLY A 337 69.15 4.33 22.67
C GLY A 337 67.93 4.42 23.61
N LEU A 338 66.70 4.23 23.13
CA LEU A 338 65.46 4.29 23.94
C LEU A 338 65.01 2.93 24.48
N VAL A 339 65.42 1.84 23.81
CA VAL A 339 64.99 0.47 24.10
C VAL A 339 66.22 -0.45 24.15
N THR A 340 66.18 -1.45 25.01
CA THR A 340 67.18 -2.53 25.13
C THR A 340 66.48 -3.88 25.07
N VAL A 341 67.17 -4.92 24.61
CA VAL A 341 66.65 -6.29 24.63
C VAL A 341 66.86 -6.88 26.03
N ASP A 342 65.83 -7.55 26.58
CA ASP A 342 65.94 -8.34 27.80
C ASP A 342 66.08 -9.83 27.49
N ASP A 343 67.33 -10.31 27.44
CA ASP A 343 67.73 -11.71 27.21
C ASP A 343 67.64 -12.56 28.51
N THR A 344 66.55 -12.40 29.28
CA THR A 344 66.37 -13.14 30.55
C THR A 344 65.23 -14.16 30.52
N GLY A 345 64.58 -14.36 29.37
CA GLY A 345 63.40 -15.21 29.20
C GLY A 345 63.46 -16.14 27.97
N ALA A 346 62.39 -16.92 27.78
CA ALA A 346 62.26 -17.86 26.66
C ALA A 346 61.96 -17.19 25.30
N VAL A 347 61.75 -15.86 25.28
CA VAL A 347 61.59 -14.99 24.11
C VAL A 347 62.26 -13.66 24.47
N ASP A 348 63.05 -13.10 23.56
CA ASP A 348 63.60 -11.75 23.71
C ASP A 348 62.46 -10.73 23.76
N VAL A 349 62.41 -9.91 24.80
CA VAL A 349 61.40 -8.86 24.97
C VAL A 349 62.10 -7.51 24.98
N LEU A 350 61.51 -6.52 24.31
CA LEU A 350 61.99 -5.15 24.35
C LEU A 350 61.65 -4.50 25.70
N LYS A 351 62.61 -3.82 26.31
CA LYS A 351 62.42 -2.98 27.52
C LYS A 351 62.98 -1.58 27.35
N ALA A 352 62.48 -0.62 28.11
CA ALA A 352 63.03 0.73 28.12
C ALA A 352 64.52 0.71 28.50
N ALA A 353 65.34 1.50 27.80
CA ALA A 353 66.77 1.60 28.08
C ALA A 353 67.04 2.26 29.44
N ALA A 354 68.24 2.06 29.98
CA ALA A 354 68.63 2.66 31.25
C ALA A 354 68.52 4.19 31.22
N GLY A 355 67.68 4.76 32.09
CA GLY A 355 67.40 6.20 32.15
C GLY A 355 66.13 6.65 31.42
N VAL A 356 65.48 5.76 30.67
CA VAL A 356 64.19 5.99 30.03
C VAL A 356 63.06 5.55 30.98
N THR A 357 62.21 6.51 31.34
CA THR A 357 61.08 6.34 32.26
C THR A 357 59.85 7.07 31.72
N GLU A 358 58.65 6.74 32.21
CA GLU A 358 57.41 7.48 31.90
C GLU A 358 57.51 8.99 32.18
N THR A 359 58.32 9.40 33.15
CA THR A 359 58.52 10.82 33.45
C THR A 359 59.36 11.53 32.38
N THR A 360 60.28 10.80 31.76
CA THR A 360 61.19 11.35 30.72
C THR A 360 60.65 11.15 29.30
N ASN A 361 59.79 10.15 29.09
CA ASN A 361 59.22 9.73 27.82
C ASN A 361 57.78 9.23 28.07
N PRO A 362 56.79 10.11 28.25
CA PRO A 362 55.40 9.72 28.48
C PRO A 362 54.89 8.78 27.38
N GLY A 363 54.23 7.69 27.80
CA GLY A 363 53.64 6.70 26.89
C GLY A 363 54.59 5.58 26.46
N ILE A 364 55.86 5.61 26.89
CA ILE A 364 56.87 4.61 26.48
C ILE A 364 56.52 3.18 26.92
N THR A 365 55.87 2.99 28.07
CA THR A 365 55.46 1.66 28.57
C THR A 365 54.33 1.08 27.72
N SER A 366 53.34 1.91 27.36
CA SER A 366 52.21 1.49 26.54
C SER A 366 52.65 1.16 25.11
N LEU A 367 53.49 2.01 24.51
CA LEU A 367 54.07 1.77 23.20
C LEU A 367 54.87 0.47 23.20
N LEU A 368 55.78 0.29 24.17
CA LEU A 368 56.61 -0.90 24.28
C LEU A 368 55.80 -2.19 24.52
N ALA A 369 54.70 -2.12 25.26
CA ALA A 369 53.81 -3.26 25.45
C ALA A 369 53.16 -3.68 24.12
N LEU A 370 52.79 -2.73 23.27
CA LEU A 370 52.18 -3.01 21.96
C LEU A 370 53.21 -3.48 20.93
N ILE A 371 54.42 -2.91 20.90
CA ILE A 371 55.52 -3.41 20.06
C ILE A 371 55.85 -4.87 20.44
N ASN A 372 55.95 -5.19 21.73
CA ASN A 372 56.18 -6.57 22.18
C ASN A 372 55.01 -7.51 21.83
N ALA A 373 53.76 -7.01 21.87
CA ALA A 373 52.59 -7.78 21.46
C ALA A 373 52.59 -8.04 19.94
N ARG A 374 52.99 -7.06 19.13
CA ARG A 374 53.21 -7.21 17.69
C ARG A 374 54.28 -8.27 17.42
N VAL A 375 55.46 -8.13 18.01
CA VAL A 375 56.56 -9.09 17.88
C VAL A 375 56.11 -10.51 18.25
N ALA A 376 55.35 -10.67 19.33
CA ALA A 376 54.81 -11.97 19.72
C ALA A 376 53.82 -12.54 18.70
N ALA A 377 53.00 -11.68 18.07
CA ALA A 377 52.05 -12.08 17.03
C ALA A 377 52.77 -12.48 15.73
N ASP A 378 53.78 -11.72 15.30
CA ASP A 378 54.60 -12.04 14.13
C ASP A 378 55.37 -13.35 14.32
N VAL A 379 55.90 -13.60 15.52
CA VAL A 379 56.52 -14.89 15.88
C VAL A 379 55.51 -16.04 15.84
N ALA A 380 54.25 -15.81 16.22
CA ALA A 380 53.20 -16.81 16.14
C ALA A 380 52.82 -17.12 14.68
N GLU A 381 52.74 -16.10 13.82
CA GLU A 381 52.53 -16.22 12.38
C GLU A 381 53.65 -17.04 11.72
N LEU A 382 54.92 -16.69 11.97
CA LEU A 382 56.09 -17.43 11.45
C LEU A 382 56.11 -18.90 11.91
N LYS A 383 55.69 -19.18 13.15
CA LYS A 383 55.56 -20.57 13.64
C LYS A 383 54.44 -21.31 12.95
N ALA A 384 53.34 -20.65 12.65
CA ALA A 384 52.22 -21.24 11.93
C ALA A 384 52.59 -21.52 10.47
N ASP A 385 53.30 -20.62 9.79
CA ASP A 385 53.87 -20.83 8.45
C ASP A 385 54.79 -22.06 8.39
N ALA A 386 55.67 -22.19 9.39
CA ALA A 386 56.56 -23.36 9.51
C ALA A 386 55.78 -24.66 9.75
N ALA A 387 54.69 -24.61 10.53
CA ALA A 387 53.80 -25.74 10.76
C ALA A 387 53.07 -26.15 9.46
N VAL A 388 52.59 -25.18 8.67
CA VAL A 388 51.99 -25.43 7.34
C VAL A 388 53.01 -26.08 6.41
N THR A 389 54.22 -25.53 6.30
CA THR A 389 55.30 -26.09 5.47
C THR A 389 55.60 -27.55 5.85
N SER A 390 55.64 -27.84 7.15
CA SER A 390 55.87 -29.19 7.67
C SER A 390 54.73 -30.14 7.32
N ALA A 391 53.48 -29.70 7.48
CA ALA A 391 52.29 -30.48 7.15
C ALA A 391 52.16 -30.74 5.64
N THR A 392 52.45 -29.74 4.80
CA THR A 392 52.53 -29.85 3.32
C THR A 392 53.51 -30.93 2.91
N THR A 393 54.73 -30.91 3.49
CA THR A 393 55.77 -31.91 3.21
C THR A 393 55.30 -33.31 3.61
N ALA A 394 54.64 -33.45 4.77
CA ALA A 394 54.11 -34.72 5.23
C ALA A 394 53.02 -35.30 4.31
N LEU A 395 52.25 -34.44 3.62
CA LEU A 395 51.21 -34.80 2.65
C LEU A 395 51.76 -35.33 1.31
N ALA A 396 53.07 -35.26 1.09
CA ALA A 396 53.77 -35.84 -0.08
C ALA A 396 53.17 -35.44 -1.45
N GLY A 397 52.76 -34.18 -1.60
CA GLY A 397 52.19 -33.64 -2.83
C GLY A 397 50.66 -33.62 -2.90
N GLY A 398 49.96 -34.10 -1.87
CA GLY A 398 48.49 -34.02 -1.79
C GLY A 398 47.93 -32.65 -1.38
N ALA A 399 48.79 -31.67 -1.05
CA ALA A 399 48.36 -30.36 -0.54
C ALA A 399 47.48 -29.62 -1.55
N ALA A 400 47.90 -29.57 -2.83
CA ALA A 400 47.11 -28.96 -3.91
C ALA A 400 45.72 -29.58 -4.07
N THR A 401 45.55 -30.87 -3.76
CA THR A 401 44.23 -31.53 -3.77
C THR A 401 43.34 -31.05 -2.64
N VAL A 402 43.91 -30.78 -1.45
CA VAL A 402 43.17 -30.20 -0.32
C VAL A 402 42.83 -28.74 -0.60
N ASP A 403 43.77 -27.97 -1.15
CA ASP A 403 43.54 -26.56 -1.52
C ASP A 403 42.42 -26.42 -2.56
N THR A 404 42.41 -27.31 -3.56
CA THR A 404 41.32 -27.37 -4.55
C THR A 404 39.97 -27.59 -3.85
N LEU A 405 39.87 -28.55 -2.92
CA LEU A 405 38.61 -28.78 -2.19
C LEU A 405 38.17 -27.56 -1.38
N VAL A 406 39.10 -26.82 -0.79
CA VAL A 406 38.78 -25.58 -0.05
C VAL A 406 38.22 -24.53 -1.01
N ALA A 407 38.91 -24.27 -2.12
CA ALA A 407 38.45 -23.31 -3.13
C ALA A 407 37.07 -23.66 -3.70
N GLU A 408 36.81 -24.93 -4.03
CA GLU A 408 35.50 -25.35 -4.54
C GLU A 408 34.38 -25.19 -3.51
N LYS A 409 34.69 -25.34 -2.21
CA LYS A 409 33.74 -25.09 -1.12
C LYS A 409 33.46 -23.62 -0.92
N GLU A 410 34.47 -22.75 -1.06
CA GLU A 410 34.28 -21.31 -1.06
C GLU A 410 33.38 -20.89 -2.22
N THR A 411 33.64 -21.38 -3.44
CA THR A 411 32.77 -21.14 -4.61
C THR A 411 31.34 -21.65 -4.39
N LEU A 412 31.15 -22.78 -3.69
CA LEU A 412 29.82 -23.25 -3.34
C LEU A 412 29.10 -22.29 -2.39
N VAL A 413 29.80 -21.72 -1.40
CA VAL A 413 29.24 -20.71 -0.50
C VAL A 413 28.84 -19.47 -1.30
N ASP A 414 29.72 -18.95 -2.16
CA ASP A 414 29.40 -17.80 -3.02
C ASP A 414 28.18 -18.07 -3.92
N THR A 415 28.03 -19.30 -4.43
CA THR A 415 26.88 -19.71 -5.25
C THR A 415 25.59 -19.78 -4.41
N GLN A 416 25.70 -20.19 -3.14
CA GLN A 416 24.57 -20.20 -2.20
C GLN A 416 24.15 -18.78 -1.79
N ASP A 417 25.13 -17.89 -1.58
CA ASP A 417 24.88 -16.48 -1.27
C ASP A 417 24.18 -15.77 -2.44
N ALA A 418 24.54 -16.09 -3.69
CA ALA A 418 23.83 -15.58 -4.87
C ALA A 418 22.33 -15.99 -4.92
N LEU A 419 21.96 -17.14 -4.36
CA LEU A 419 20.54 -17.52 -4.20
C LEU A 419 19.85 -16.71 -3.10
N ILE A 420 20.57 -16.32 -2.05
CA ILE A 420 20.04 -15.44 -1.00
C ILE A 420 19.75 -14.07 -1.62
N GLU A 421 20.73 -13.47 -2.31
CA GLU A 421 20.58 -12.20 -3.03
C GLU A 421 19.43 -12.24 -4.05
N LEU A 422 19.30 -13.35 -4.80
CA LEU A 422 18.17 -13.53 -5.72
C LEU A 422 16.81 -13.53 -5.00
N ASN A 423 16.71 -14.11 -3.80
CA ASN A 423 15.45 -14.13 -3.07
C ASN A 423 15.11 -12.78 -2.44
N GLU A 424 16.12 -12.02 -2.01
CA GLU A 424 15.94 -10.62 -1.60
C GLU A 424 15.43 -9.80 -2.79
N LEU A 425 16.08 -9.88 -3.94
CA LEU A 425 15.65 -9.21 -5.17
C LEU A 425 14.23 -9.61 -5.63
N ILE A 426 13.86 -10.89 -5.52
CA ILE A 426 12.49 -11.33 -5.80
C ILE A 426 11.49 -10.67 -4.83
N THR A 427 11.87 -10.49 -3.57
CA THR A 427 11.03 -9.82 -2.56
C THR A 427 10.81 -8.36 -2.95
N ASP A 428 11.88 -7.65 -3.32
CA ASP A 428 11.80 -6.24 -3.76
C ASP A 428 10.91 -6.09 -5.00
N VAL A 429 11.02 -7.01 -5.97
CA VAL A 429 10.13 -7.03 -7.14
C VAL A 429 8.67 -7.23 -6.73
N GLN A 430 8.41 -8.17 -5.81
CA GLN A 430 7.04 -8.44 -5.34
C GLN A 430 6.44 -7.24 -4.63
N GLU A 431 7.22 -6.55 -3.80
CA GLU A 431 6.81 -5.31 -3.14
C GLU A 431 6.51 -4.22 -4.16
N GLY A 432 7.37 -4.04 -5.17
CA GLY A 432 7.14 -3.11 -6.27
C GLY A 432 5.81 -3.33 -7.00
N TYR A 433 5.49 -4.58 -7.38
CA TYR A 433 4.19 -4.89 -7.98
C TYR A 433 3.01 -4.69 -7.02
N ALA A 434 3.18 -4.96 -5.73
CA ALA A 434 2.13 -4.79 -4.74
C ALA A 434 1.80 -3.30 -4.54
N LEU A 435 2.81 -2.45 -4.42
CA LEU A 435 2.66 -1.00 -4.33
C LEU A 435 2.00 -0.44 -5.58
N ASN A 436 2.42 -0.89 -6.77
CA ASN A 436 1.84 -0.46 -8.03
C ASN A 436 0.34 -0.83 -8.15
N ALA A 437 -0.03 -2.04 -7.71
CA ALA A 437 -1.42 -2.48 -7.70
C ALA A 437 -2.29 -1.70 -6.71
N GLN A 438 -1.74 -1.33 -5.55
CA GLN A 438 -2.42 -0.47 -4.58
C GLN A 438 -2.64 0.92 -5.17
N LEU A 439 -1.60 1.55 -5.72
CA LEU A 439 -1.70 2.84 -6.38
C LEU A 439 -2.74 2.82 -7.51
N SER A 440 -2.70 1.82 -8.38
CA SER A 440 -3.68 1.68 -9.48
C SER A 440 -5.12 1.54 -8.98
N THR A 441 -5.33 0.89 -7.82
CA THR A 441 -6.65 0.76 -7.20
C THR A 441 -7.14 2.10 -6.65
N LEU A 442 -6.25 2.87 -6.03
CA LEU A 442 -6.56 4.20 -5.51
C LEU A 442 -6.83 5.20 -6.64
N GLU A 443 -6.03 5.17 -7.71
CA GLU A 443 -6.26 5.97 -8.92
C GLU A 443 -7.59 5.62 -9.59
N ALA A 444 -7.95 4.33 -9.65
CA ALA A 444 -9.25 3.90 -10.16
C ALA A 444 -10.41 4.40 -9.29
N ALA A 445 -10.25 4.47 -7.96
CA ALA A 445 -11.27 5.03 -7.08
C ALA A 445 -11.48 6.54 -7.32
N VAL A 446 -10.42 7.29 -7.64
CA VAL A 446 -10.50 8.69 -8.06
C VAL A 446 -11.23 8.82 -9.40
N GLU A 447 -10.90 7.97 -10.37
CA GLU A 447 -11.58 7.93 -11.68
C GLU A 447 -13.06 7.60 -11.52
N ASP A 448 -13.41 6.56 -10.76
CA ASP A 448 -14.80 6.17 -10.48
C ASP A 448 -15.60 7.30 -9.82
N ALA A 449 -15.02 7.99 -8.83
CA ALA A 449 -15.68 9.12 -8.18
C ALA A 449 -15.87 10.32 -9.13
N SER A 450 -14.93 10.55 -10.05
CA SER A 450 -15.02 11.58 -11.08
C SER A 450 -16.04 11.24 -12.17
N LEU A 451 -16.18 9.96 -12.53
CA LEU A 451 -17.17 9.48 -13.51
C LEU A 451 -18.60 9.75 -13.05
N VAL A 452 -18.90 9.61 -11.75
CA VAL A 452 -20.24 9.92 -11.20
C VAL A 452 -20.62 11.39 -11.47
N LEU A 453 -19.67 12.32 -11.34
CA LEU A 453 -19.90 13.74 -11.64
C LEU A 453 -20.04 13.98 -13.14
N THR A 454 -19.23 13.31 -13.94
CA THR A 454 -19.26 13.42 -15.40
C THR A 454 -20.57 12.87 -15.99
N ASP A 455 -21.06 11.75 -15.48
CA ASP A 455 -22.34 11.15 -15.86
C ASP A 455 -23.52 12.04 -15.43
N ALA A 456 -23.39 12.75 -14.30
CA ALA A 456 -24.32 13.79 -13.87
C ALA A 456 -24.23 15.10 -14.70
N GLY A 457 -23.34 15.16 -15.70
CA GLY A 457 -23.21 16.28 -16.63
C GLY A 457 -22.26 17.39 -16.19
N TYR A 458 -21.44 17.15 -15.16
CA TYR A 458 -20.42 18.09 -14.72
C TYR A 458 -19.09 17.85 -15.44
N THR A 459 -18.36 18.93 -15.72
CA THR A 459 -16.94 18.85 -16.09
C THR A 459 -16.11 18.99 -14.82
N VAL A 460 -15.26 18.00 -14.51
CA VAL A 460 -14.44 18.03 -13.29
C VAL A 460 -13.03 18.52 -13.63
N ASN A 461 -12.60 19.59 -12.96
CA ASN A 461 -11.26 20.15 -13.03
C ASN A 461 -10.63 20.06 -11.64
N VAL A 462 -9.58 19.25 -11.50
CA VAL A 462 -8.77 19.22 -10.27
C VAL A 462 -7.71 20.29 -10.42
N LEU A 463 -7.74 21.28 -9.54
CA LEU A 463 -6.80 22.39 -9.56
C LEU A 463 -5.40 21.82 -9.26
N ASP A 464 -4.41 22.10 -10.10
CA ASP A 464 -3.06 21.50 -10.03
C ASP A 464 -1.94 22.57 -9.94
N GLY A 465 -2.32 23.77 -9.51
CA GLY A 465 -1.44 24.93 -9.49
C GLY A 465 -1.31 25.66 -10.84
N THR A 466 -2.03 25.20 -11.88
CA THR A 466 -2.05 25.85 -13.19
C THR A 466 -3.33 26.68 -13.42
N THR A 467 -3.69 26.92 -14.68
CA THR A 467 -4.85 27.72 -15.07
C THR A 467 -5.88 26.80 -15.72
N ASP A 468 -7.07 26.76 -15.13
CA ASP A 468 -8.22 25.98 -15.59
C ASP A 468 -9.31 26.89 -16.13
N ASP A 469 -10.02 26.45 -17.17
CA ASP A 469 -11.09 27.22 -17.81
C ASP A 469 -12.47 26.69 -17.42
N ALA A 470 -13.33 27.55 -16.86
CA ALA A 470 -14.77 27.35 -16.78
C ALA A 470 -15.36 27.26 -18.18
N THR A 471 -16.09 26.17 -18.42
CA THR A 471 -16.77 25.87 -19.66
C THR A 471 -18.14 26.56 -19.70
N SER A 472 -18.95 26.23 -20.70
CA SER A 472 -20.36 26.66 -20.76
C SER A 472 -21.32 25.65 -20.12
N GLY A 473 -20.81 24.51 -19.67
CA GLY A 473 -21.56 23.50 -18.92
C GLY A 473 -21.45 23.75 -17.43
N ASN A 474 -21.88 22.78 -16.62
CA ASN A 474 -21.68 22.83 -15.18
C ASN A 474 -20.26 22.35 -14.88
N ASP A 475 -19.47 23.13 -14.15
CA ASP A 475 -18.10 22.77 -13.81
C ASP A 475 -17.94 22.50 -12.31
N VAL A 476 -17.09 21.52 -11.97
CA VAL A 476 -16.62 21.24 -10.61
C VAL A 476 -15.14 21.55 -10.58
N PHE A 477 -14.74 22.53 -9.78
CA PHE A 477 -13.34 22.80 -9.48
C PHE A 477 -13.00 22.20 -8.13
N VAL A 478 -12.03 21.29 -8.10
CA VAL A 478 -11.60 20.60 -6.88
C VAL A 478 -10.30 21.21 -6.40
N PHE A 479 -10.34 21.86 -5.25
CA PHE A 479 -9.16 22.40 -4.60
C PHE A 479 -8.31 21.28 -3.98
N ASN A 480 -7.01 21.25 -4.31
CA ASN A 480 -6.06 20.22 -3.87
C ASN A 480 -5.00 20.74 -2.88
N GLY A 481 -5.10 21.99 -2.42
CA GLY A 481 -4.08 22.64 -1.59
C GLY A 481 -3.08 23.52 -2.34
N ASP A 482 -3.09 23.54 -3.67
CA ASP A 482 -2.22 24.40 -4.47
C ASP A 482 -2.89 25.71 -4.91
N ALA A 483 -2.09 26.77 -5.06
CA ALA A 483 -2.58 28.05 -5.56
C ALA A 483 -2.92 27.95 -7.05
N ALA A 484 -4.16 28.23 -7.44
CA ALA A 484 -4.65 28.00 -8.79
C ALA A 484 -5.40 29.20 -9.38
N THR A 485 -5.61 29.16 -10.71
CA THR A 485 -6.37 30.20 -11.43
C THR A 485 -7.51 29.57 -12.21
N ILE A 486 -8.73 30.05 -12.00
CA ILE A 486 -9.93 29.67 -12.75
C ILE A 486 -10.26 30.81 -13.70
N THR A 487 -10.16 30.60 -15.01
CA THR A 487 -10.57 31.55 -16.04
C THR A 487 -11.93 31.19 -16.65
N GLY A 488 -12.52 32.06 -17.46
CA GLY A 488 -13.86 31.83 -18.04
C GLY A 488 -14.99 32.52 -17.26
N THR A 489 -16.23 32.05 -17.43
CA THR A 489 -17.41 32.61 -16.74
C THR A 489 -17.96 31.59 -15.77
N PHE A 490 -17.61 31.72 -14.48
CA PHE A 490 -18.20 30.92 -13.41
C PHE A 490 -19.70 31.22 -13.30
N SER A 491 -20.52 30.20 -13.44
CA SER A 491 -21.97 30.21 -13.47
C SER A 491 -22.58 29.79 -12.12
N GLN A 492 -23.90 29.89 -11.97
CA GLN A 492 -24.58 29.51 -10.73
C GLN A 492 -24.62 27.98 -10.53
N ASP A 493 -24.41 27.23 -11.61
CA ASP A 493 -24.38 25.77 -11.60
C ASP A 493 -22.95 25.22 -11.41
N ASP A 494 -21.94 26.10 -11.37
CA ASP A 494 -20.55 25.74 -11.12
C ASP A 494 -20.26 25.70 -9.63
N VAL A 495 -19.40 24.77 -9.24
CA VAL A 495 -19.02 24.57 -7.83
C VAL A 495 -17.50 24.58 -7.68
N LEU A 496 -17.04 25.27 -6.64
CA LEU A 496 -15.66 25.21 -6.19
C LEU A 496 -15.63 24.42 -4.88
N PHE A 497 -15.22 23.16 -4.97
CA PHE A 497 -15.05 22.29 -3.81
C PHE A 497 -13.75 22.63 -3.09
N ILE A 498 -13.86 22.92 -1.79
CA ILE A 498 -12.73 23.32 -0.93
C ILE A 498 -12.50 22.36 0.25
N GLY A 499 -13.37 21.36 0.41
CA GLY A 499 -13.35 20.43 1.54
C GLY A 499 -14.32 20.81 2.66
N GLU A 500 -14.41 19.97 3.69
CA GLU A 500 -15.32 20.16 4.83
C GLU A 500 -14.70 21.00 5.96
N GLY A 501 -15.54 21.50 6.87
CA GLY A 501 -15.09 22.18 8.09
C GLY A 501 -14.76 23.66 7.96
N TYR A 502 -14.87 24.21 6.75
CA TYR A 502 -14.64 25.62 6.48
C TYR A 502 -15.83 26.51 6.87
N LYS A 503 -15.54 27.77 7.17
CA LYS A 503 -16.51 28.86 7.27
C LYS A 503 -16.20 29.94 6.23
N LEU A 504 -17.22 30.46 5.56
CA LEU A 504 -17.07 31.57 4.62
C LEU A 504 -16.98 32.91 5.36
N VAL A 505 -15.92 33.65 5.09
CA VAL A 505 -15.69 35.03 5.56
C VAL A 505 -15.59 35.95 4.35
N VAL A 506 -16.53 36.88 4.21
CA VAL A 506 -16.51 37.86 3.12
C VAL A 506 -15.71 39.09 3.55
N ILE A 507 -14.75 39.48 2.72
CA ILE A 507 -13.81 40.59 3.00
C ILE A 507 -13.77 41.60 1.84
N ASP A 508 -13.18 42.77 2.10
CA ASP A 508 -12.95 43.84 1.11
C ASP A 508 -11.44 44.14 0.90
N ASN A 509 -11.11 44.99 -0.06
CA ASN A 509 -9.70 45.34 -0.34
C ASN A 509 -8.99 46.12 0.78
N ALA A 510 -9.69 46.59 1.80
CA ALA A 510 -9.08 47.19 2.98
C ALA A 510 -8.71 46.15 4.05
N ASP A 511 -9.07 44.88 3.84
CA ASP A 511 -8.70 43.74 4.68
C ASP A 511 -7.41 43.07 4.17
N ASP A 512 -6.28 43.33 4.84
CA ASP A 512 -5.02 42.63 4.60
C ASP A 512 -4.90 41.43 5.55
N LEU A 513 -5.15 40.22 5.02
CA LEU A 513 -5.17 38.97 5.80
C LEU A 513 -3.85 38.67 6.53
N LEU A 514 -2.72 39.19 6.06
CA LEU A 514 -1.42 38.99 6.71
C LEU A 514 -1.25 39.85 7.97
N ASN A 515 -1.96 40.98 8.04
CA ASN A 515 -1.72 42.03 9.05
C ASN A 515 -2.96 42.42 9.86
N LYS A 516 -4.16 41.97 9.46
CA LYS A 516 -5.44 42.31 10.08
C LYS A 516 -6.13 41.03 10.57
N SER A 517 -6.64 41.08 11.81
CA SER A 517 -7.43 39.99 12.39
C SER A 517 -8.88 40.05 11.91
N VAL A 518 -9.26 39.15 11.02
CA VAL A 518 -10.58 38.86 10.45
C VAL A 518 -10.82 37.34 10.52
N GLY A 519 -11.96 36.89 11.05
CA GLY A 519 -12.27 35.46 11.20
C GLY A 519 -12.37 34.95 12.65
N ASP A 520 -12.36 33.63 12.80
CA ASP A 520 -12.52 32.81 14.02
C ASP A 520 -11.35 31.85 14.20
N VAL A 521 -10.59 32.09 15.27
CA VAL A 521 -9.33 31.43 15.59
C VAL A 521 -9.40 29.93 15.87
N ASN A 522 -10.60 29.34 15.87
CA ASN A 522 -10.83 27.93 16.18
C ASN A 522 -11.57 27.18 15.06
N ALA A 523 -11.67 27.76 13.87
CA ALA A 523 -12.28 27.12 12.71
C ALA A 523 -11.40 27.35 11.49
N LEU A 524 -11.44 26.43 10.52
CA LEU A 524 -10.88 26.68 9.21
C LEU A 524 -11.78 27.64 8.45
N GLU A 525 -11.18 28.54 7.69
CA GLU A 525 -11.92 29.62 7.03
C GLU A 525 -11.57 29.73 5.55
N VAL A 526 -12.55 30.18 4.78
CA VAL A 526 -12.36 30.56 3.39
C VAL A 526 -12.73 32.03 3.26
N PHE A 527 -11.76 32.84 2.85
CA PHE A 527 -11.93 34.29 2.73
C PHE A 527 -12.20 34.66 1.28
N TYR A 528 -13.32 35.33 1.03
CA TYR A 528 -13.68 35.79 -0.31
C TYR A 528 -13.63 37.32 -0.39
N ASN A 529 -12.73 37.83 -1.23
CA ASN A 529 -12.60 39.26 -1.49
C ASN A 529 -13.50 39.68 -2.65
N THR A 530 -14.59 40.37 -2.31
CA THR A 530 -15.63 40.79 -3.27
C THR A 530 -15.14 41.80 -4.30
N ASP A 531 -14.14 42.62 -3.98
CA ASP A 531 -13.63 43.64 -4.91
C ASP A 531 -12.71 43.05 -5.99
N THR A 532 -12.06 41.93 -5.71
CA THR A 532 -11.05 41.32 -6.59
C THR A 532 -11.44 39.96 -7.15
N GLY A 533 -12.44 39.29 -6.57
CA GLY A 533 -12.81 37.92 -6.94
C GLY A 533 -11.79 36.87 -6.46
N LEU A 534 -10.92 37.23 -5.50
CA LEU A 534 -9.94 36.32 -4.92
C LEU A 534 -10.57 35.52 -3.78
N VAL A 535 -10.27 34.22 -3.76
CA VAL A 535 -10.56 33.34 -2.62
C VAL A 535 -9.25 32.93 -1.98
N TYR A 536 -9.19 33.00 -0.66
CA TYR A 536 -8.09 32.49 0.14
C TYR A 536 -8.60 31.36 1.02
N VAL A 537 -7.96 30.20 0.93
CA VAL A 537 -8.27 29.03 1.76
C VAL A 537 -7.19 28.91 2.83
N GLU A 538 -7.58 28.79 4.09
CA GLU A 538 -6.64 28.49 5.18
C GLU A 538 -6.08 27.07 5.05
N SER A 539 -4.77 26.91 5.17
CA SER A 539 -4.14 25.59 5.34
C SER A 539 -4.15 25.09 6.79
N GLU A 540 -4.22 26.02 7.75
CA GLU A 540 -4.33 25.74 9.17
C GLU A 540 -5.11 26.85 9.88
N THR A 541 -5.79 26.52 10.99
CA THR A 541 -6.55 27.52 11.76
C THR A 541 -5.60 28.55 12.36
N PHE A 542 -5.79 29.83 12.08
CA PHE A 542 -4.96 30.90 12.66
C PHE A 542 -5.80 31.98 13.35
N ALA A 543 -5.15 32.91 14.09
CA ALA A 543 -5.83 33.84 15.00
C ALA A 543 -6.59 35.01 14.32
N GLY A 544 -7.24 34.75 13.19
CA GLY A 544 -7.87 35.72 12.31
C GLY A 544 -6.87 36.52 11.46
N ASN A 545 -5.56 36.34 11.60
CA ASN A 545 -4.57 36.89 10.68
C ASN A 545 -3.56 35.81 10.30
N ALA A 546 -3.33 35.61 9.00
CA ALA A 546 -2.37 34.64 8.50
C ALA A 546 -0.99 35.04 9.01
N ALA A 547 -0.40 34.23 9.88
CA ALA A 547 0.87 34.54 10.52
C ALA A 547 2.00 34.57 9.49
N SER A 548 1.84 33.79 8.42
CA SER A 548 2.69 33.77 7.23
C SER A 548 1.85 33.65 5.95
N GLY A 549 2.42 34.02 4.81
CA GLY A 549 1.77 33.82 3.51
C GLY A 549 1.67 32.36 3.08
N ALA A 550 2.35 31.43 3.77
CA ALA A 550 2.21 29.98 3.54
C ALA A 550 0.94 29.40 4.19
N ASP A 551 0.32 30.15 5.09
CA ASP A 551 -0.90 29.75 5.79
C ASP A 551 -2.16 29.96 4.90
N LEU A 552 -1.97 30.57 3.72
CA LEU A 552 -3.04 30.95 2.79
C LEU A 552 -2.74 30.44 1.38
N ILE A 553 -3.72 29.75 0.80
CA ILE A 553 -3.69 29.35 -0.60
C ILE A 553 -4.68 30.20 -1.40
N SER A 554 -4.23 30.77 -2.52
CA SER A 554 -5.04 31.70 -3.31
C SER A 554 -5.64 31.06 -4.55
N ILE A 555 -6.93 31.27 -4.77
CA ILE A 555 -7.68 30.93 -5.98
C ILE A 555 -8.14 32.22 -6.65
N THR A 556 -7.89 32.37 -7.95
CA THR A 556 -8.19 33.60 -8.68
C THR A 556 -9.18 33.38 -9.82
N GLY A 557 -9.99 34.40 -10.12
CA GLY A 557 -10.85 34.45 -11.33
C GLY A 557 -12.33 34.12 -11.12
N LEU A 558 -12.80 34.04 -9.87
CA LEU A 558 -14.22 34.09 -9.56
C LEU A 558 -14.83 35.48 -9.88
N PRO A 559 -16.15 35.59 -10.12
CA PRO A 559 -16.76 36.82 -10.59
C PRO A 559 -16.68 37.94 -9.55
N THR A 560 -16.05 39.07 -9.90
CA THR A 560 -15.95 40.24 -9.00
C THR A 560 -17.32 40.77 -8.62
N GLY A 561 -17.54 41.01 -7.33
CA GLY A 561 -18.78 41.56 -6.78
C GLY A 561 -19.95 40.59 -6.72
N ALA A 562 -19.75 39.31 -7.05
CA ALA A 562 -20.77 38.29 -6.87
C ALA A 562 -20.91 37.91 -5.39
N GLU A 563 -22.11 37.48 -5.01
CA GLU A 563 -22.36 36.86 -3.71
C GLU A 563 -22.08 35.35 -3.83
N LEU A 564 -21.23 34.83 -2.93
CA LEU A 564 -20.94 33.41 -2.81
C LEU A 564 -21.60 32.84 -1.56
N GLU A 565 -22.05 31.60 -1.66
CA GLU A 565 -22.54 30.80 -0.55
C GLU A 565 -21.69 29.55 -0.37
N LEU A 566 -21.44 29.18 0.89
CA LEU A 566 -20.78 27.93 1.26
C LEU A 566 -21.85 26.90 1.63
N ASN A 567 -21.98 25.86 0.82
CA ASN A 567 -22.96 24.79 1.00
C ASN A 567 -22.27 23.52 1.46
N GLY A 568 -21.91 23.49 2.76
CA GLY A 568 -21.14 22.40 3.33
C GLY A 568 -19.68 22.48 2.90
N SER A 569 -19.33 21.78 1.82
CA SER A 569 -17.94 21.56 1.38
C SER A 569 -17.54 22.29 0.10
N PHE A 570 -18.45 23.06 -0.50
CA PHE A 570 -18.19 23.78 -1.74
C PHE A 570 -18.81 25.18 -1.75
N LEU A 571 -18.15 26.07 -2.49
CA LEU A 571 -18.58 27.42 -2.82
C LEU A 571 -19.35 27.41 -4.14
N GLN A 572 -20.45 28.15 -4.18
CA GLN A 572 -21.23 28.41 -5.40
C GLN A 572 -21.74 29.85 -5.40
N LEU A 573 -22.20 30.35 -6.54
CA LEU A 573 -22.89 31.64 -6.60
C LEU A 573 -24.28 31.56 -5.95
N ALA A 574 -24.63 32.62 -5.21
CA ALA A 574 -25.93 32.77 -4.54
C ALA A 574 -27.10 33.04 -5.50
#